data_AF-A0A6G0WVX5-F1
#
_entry.id   AF-A0A6G0WVX5-F1
#
_cell.length_a   1.000
_cell.length_b   1.000
_cell.length_c   1.000
_cell.angle_alpha   90.00
_cell.angle_beta   90.00
_cell.angle_gamma   90.00
#
_symmetry.space_group_name_H-M   'P 1'
#
loop_
_entity.id
_entity.type
_entity.pdbx_description
1 polymer ?
#
loop_
_entity_poly.entity_id
_entity_poly.type
_entity_poly.pdbx_seq_one_letter_code
_entity_poly.pdbx_strand_id
1 'polypeptide(L)'
;MEAWESVARALQSPTSGLTEDNQMRMEAYLKLNELVEKPDTSARVDAMTQVLPQLLRAFLVDLNGNPDSTAIPLCLRALSYFMYHEYMARMFPVEMVQRLIDSMIHVLHNTTDQ
;
A
#
# COMPACT_ATOMS: atom_id res chain seq x y z
N MET A 1 4.84 9.64 -14.51
CA MET A 1 4.33 10.48 -13.41
C MET A 1 2.87 10.15 -13.16
N GLU A 2 2.00 10.33 -14.17
CA GLU A 2 0.54 10.08 -14.09
C GLU A 2 0.12 8.73 -13.47
N ALA A 3 0.82 7.64 -13.77
CA ALA A 3 0.44 6.31 -13.26
C ALA A 3 0.56 6.19 -11.73
N TRP A 4 1.61 6.77 -11.12
CA TRP A 4 1.81 6.72 -9.67
C TRP A 4 0.79 7.57 -8.93
N GLU A 5 0.53 8.77 -9.44
CA GLU A 5 -0.48 9.69 -8.89
C GLU A 5 -1.90 9.13 -9.03
N SER A 6 -2.20 8.50 -10.17
CA SER A 6 -3.49 7.85 -10.40
C SER A 6 -3.75 6.73 -9.40
N VAL A 7 -2.76 5.84 -9.19
CA VAL A 7 -2.85 4.78 -8.17
C VAL A 7 -2.98 5.35 -6.77
N ALA A 8 -2.15 6.34 -6.41
CA ALA A 8 -2.23 6.96 -5.10
C ALA A 8 -3.61 7.58 -4.83
N ARG A 9 -4.17 8.26 -5.83
CA ARG A 9 -5.52 8.85 -5.77
C ARG A 9 -6.60 7.77 -5.62
N ALA A 10 -6.53 6.69 -6.39
CA ALA A 10 -7.48 5.58 -6.30
C ALA A 10 -7.46 4.95 -4.89
N LEU A 11 -6.28 4.83 -4.27
CA LEU A 11 -6.10 4.34 -2.91
C LEU A 11 -6.47 5.36 -1.81
N GLN A 12 -6.79 6.62 -2.15
CA GLN A 12 -7.37 7.57 -1.19
C GLN A 12 -8.91 7.52 -1.16
N SER A 13 -9.55 6.83 -2.11
CA SER A 13 -11.01 6.73 -2.15
C SER A 13 -11.56 6.06 -0.88
N PRO A 14 -12.65 6.57 -0.28
CA PRO A 14 -13.24 5.98 0.92
C PRO A 14 -13.58 4.50 0.70
N THR A 15 -13.33 3.66 1.70
CA THR A 15 -13.79 2.27 1.72
C THR A 15 -15.17 2.23 2.35
N SER A 16 -16.24 2.15 1.55
CA SER A 16 -17.61 2.04 2.09
C SER A 16 -17.98 0.62 2.51
N GLY A 17 -17.06 -0.35 2.36
CA GLY A 17 -17.30 -1.76 2.65
C GLY A 17 -18.14 -2.48 1.60
N LEU A 18 -18.53 -1.78 0.52
CA LEU A 18 -19.23 -2.36 -0.62
C LEU A 18 -18.28 -3.19 -1.49
N THR A 19 -18.81 -4.22 -2.14
CA THR A 19 -18.04 -5.12 -3.02
C THR A 19 -17.32 -4.39 -4.15
N GLU A 20 -17.94 -3.36 -4.72
CA GLU A 20 -17.36 -2.54 -5.79
C GLU A 20 -16.14 -1.75 -5.33
N ASP A 21 -16.16 -1.23 -4.10
CA ASP A 21 -15.02 -0.50 -3.53
C ASP A 21 -13.85 -1.44 -3.26
N ASN A 22 -14.12 -2.66 -2.79
CA ASN A 22 -13.10 -3.68 -2.61
C ASN A 22 -12.45 -4.08 -3.94
N GLN A 23 -13.25 -4.19 -5.02
CA GLN A 23 -12.74 -4.47 -6.36
C GLN A 23 -11.84 -3.34 -6.87
N MET A 24 -12.26 -2.08 -6.75
CA MET A 24 -11.46 -0.91 -7.14
C MET A 24 -10.15 -0.83 -6.33
N ARG A 25 -10.22 -1.08 -5.02
CA ARG A 25 -9.04 -1.15 -4.14
C ARG A 25 -8.07 -2.23 -4.60
N MET A 26 -8.58 -3.43 -4.87
CA MET A 26 -7.78 -4.55 -5.36
C MET A 26 -7.09 -4.22 -6.69
N GLU A 27 -7.80 -3.63 -7.64
CA GLU A 27 -7.24 -3.20 -8.93
C GLU A 27 -6.14 -2.15 -8.78
N ALA A 28 -6.33 -1.18 -7.88
CA ALA A 28 -5.32 -0.17 -7.59
C ALA A 28 -4.04 -0.80 -7.00
N TYR A 29 -4.19 -1.78 -6.10
CA TYR A 29 -3.04 -2.51 -5.56
C TYR A 29 -2.37 -3.44 -6.58
N LEU A 30 -3.13 -4.11 -7.44
CA LEU A 30 -2.54 -4.87 -8.56
C LEU A 30 -1.69 -3.94 -9.42
N LYS A 31 -2.23 -2.76 -9.75
CA LYS A 31 -1.49 -1.78 -10.54
C LYS A 31 -0.24 -1.26 -9.83
N LEU A 32 -0.33 -1.02 -8.52
CA LEU A 32 0.82 -0.63 -7.71
C LEU A 32 1.92 -1.70 -7.75
N ASN A 33 1.55 -2.98 -7.57
CA ASN A 33 2.47 -4.10 -7.63
C ASN A 33 3.17 -4.23 -9.00
N GLU A 34 2.45 -4.04 -10.11
CA GLU A 34 3.06 -3.98 -11.44
C GLU A 34 4.03 -2.80 -11.61
N LEU A 35 3.74 -1.66 -10.99
CA LEU A 35 4.56 -0.46 -11.11
C LEU A 35 5.90 -0.62 -10.37
N VAL A 36 5.89 -1.25 -9.20
CA VAL A 36 7.09 -1.47 -8.37
C VAL A 36 8.02 -2.55 -8.92
N GLU A 37 7.51 -3.54 -9.68
CA GLU A 37 8.33 -4.60 -10.28
C GLU A 37 9.28 -4.12 -11.38
N LYS A 38 9.01 -2.94 -11.95
CA LYS A 38 9.85 -2.36 -13.00
C LYS A 38 11.19 -1.85 -12.43
N PRO A 39 12.29 -1.86 -13.21
CA PRO A 39 13.60 -1.41 -12.73
C PRO A 39 13.62 0.01 -12.18
N ASP A 40 14.43 0.26 -11.16
CA ASP A 40 14.58 1.59 -10.57
C ASP A 40 15.34 2.53 -11.51
N THR A 41 14.69 3.62 -11.89
CA THR A 41 15.30 4.74 -12.59
C THR A 41 15.07 6.01 -11.79
N SER A 42 15.93 7.02 -11.92
CA SER A 42 15.80 8.27 -11.14
C SER A 42 14.39 8.88 -11.26
N ALA A 43 13.86 8.99 -12.48
CA ALA A 43 12.52 9.53 -12.71
C ALA A 43 11.39 8.71 -12.05
N ARG A 44 11.57 7.38 -11.90
CA ARG A 44 10.61 6.51 -11.20
C ARG A 44 10.70 6.69 -9.69
N VAL A 45 11.93 6.74 -9.16
CA VAL A 45 12.20 6.98 -7.74
C VAL A 45 11.63 8.34 -7.32
N ASP A 46 11.81 9.38 -8.13
CA ASP A 46 11.26 10.72 -7.87
C ASP A 46 9.72 10.68 -7.84
N ALA A 47 9.09 10.08 -8.85
CA ALA A 47 7.64 9.95 -8.91
C ALA A 47 7.07 9.13 -7.74
N MET A 48 7.76 8.07 -7.34
CA MET A 48 7.39 7.23 -6.19
C MET A 48 7.52 8.00 -4.87
N THR A 49 8.60 8.77 -4.70
CA THR A 49 8.83 9.59 -3.51
C THR A 49 7.74 10.65 -3.32
N GLN A 50 7.26 11.26 -4.41
CA GLN A 50 6.19 12.26 -4.36
C GLN A 50 4.86 11.71 -3.84
N VAL A 51 4.53 10.46 -4.16
CA VAL A 51 3.27 9.83 -3.74
C VAL A 51 3.40 8.99 -2.47
N LEU A 52 4.62 8.73 -2.00
CA LEU A 52 4.89 7.86 -0.86
C LEU A 52 4.05 8.18 0.38
N PRO A 53 3.88 9.45 0.83
CA PRO A 53 3.05 9.74 2.00
C PRO A 53 1.59 9.29 1.85
N GLN A 54 1.04 9.39 0.64
CA GLN A 54 -0.33 8.96 0.33
C GLN A 54 -0.43 7.43 0.36
N LEU A 55 0.56 6.75 -0.22
CA LEU A 55 0.65 5.29 -0.21
C LEU A 55 0.77 4.74 1.22
N LEU A 56 1.65 5.31 2.06
CA LEU A 56 1.79 4.89 3.46
C LEU A 56 0.49 5.05 4.24
N ARG A 57 -0.24 6.14 4.00
CA ARG A 57 -1.57 6.35 4.60
C ARG A 57 -2.58 5.31 4.12
N ALA A 58 -2.58 5.00 2.83
CA ALA A 58 -3.48 3.98 2.27
C ALA A 58 -3.18 2.60 2.85
N PHE A 59 -1.91 2.20 2.93
CA PHE A 59 -1.50 0.95 3.55
C PHE A 59 -2.02 0.86 5.00
N LEU A 60 -1.84 1.92 5.79
CA LEU A 60 -2.35 1.96 7.17
C LEU A 60 -3.87 1.84 7.23
N VAL A 61 -4.61 2.55 6.38
CA VAL A 61 -6.07 2.48 6.35
C VAL A 61 -6.54 1.06 6.03
N ASP A 62 -5.96 0.43 5.02
CA ASP A 62 -6.39 -0.90 4.60
C ASP A 62 -5.98 -1.98 5.61
N LEU A 63 -4.76 -1.92 6.15
CA LEU A 63 -4.30 -2.89 7.17
C LEU A 63 -5.05 -2.78 8.50
N ASN A 64 -5.56 -1.59 8.86
CA ASN A 64 -6.42 -1.41 10.04
C ASN A 64 -7.91 -1.60 9.74
N GLY A 65 -8.26 -1.88 8.49
CA GLY A 65 -9.62 -2.10 8.04
C GLY A 65 -10.09 -3.53 8.29
N ASN A 66 -10.79 -4.10 7.30
CA ASN A 66 -11.21 -5.50 7.36
C ASN A 66 -10.02 -6.43 7.06
N PRO A 67 -9.57 -7.27 8.01
CA PRO A 67 -8.43 -8.17 7.81
C PRO A 67 -8.70 -9.27 6.76
N ASP A 68 -9.97 -9.59 6.48
CA ASP A 68 -10.38 -10.56 5.46
C ASP A 68 -10.56 -9.92 4.06
N SER A 69 -10.21 -8.64 3.90
CA SER A 69 -10.28 -7.98 2.60
C SER A 69 -9.31 -8.62 1.61
N THR A 70 -9.80 -8.89 0.39
CA THR A 70 -9.00 -9.44 -0.71
C THR A 70 -7.85 -8.51 -1.15
N ALA A 71 -7.90 -7.23 -0.75
CA ALA A 71 -6.83 -6.28 -0.99
C ALA A 71 -5.64 -6.42 -0.03
N ILE A 72 -5.82 -7.06 1.14
CA ILE A 72 -4.78 -7.15 2.18
C ILE A 72 -3.50 -7.85 1.68
N PRO A 73 -3.55 -9.02 1.01
CA PRO A 73 -2.34 -9.66 0.50
C PRO A 73 -1.58 -8.79 -0.51
N LEU A 74 -2.31 -8.05 -1.36
CA LEU A 74 -1.72 -7.16 -2.36
C LEU A 74 -1.12 -5.90 -1.73
N CYS A 75 -1.77 -5.37 -0.69
CA CYS A 75 -1.26 -4.28 0.13
C CYS A 75 0.04 -4.68 0.83
N LEU A 76 0.08 -5.85 1.47
CA LEU A 76 1.28 -6.37 2.13
C LEU A 76 2.42 -6.60 1.14
N ARG A 77 2.12 -7.16 -0.05
CA ARG A 77 3.11 -7.31 -1.13
C ARG A 77 3.69 -5.97 -1.55
N ALA A 78 2.84 -4.97 -1.82
CA ALA A 78 3.31 -3.64 -2.18
C ALA A 78 4.15 -3.02 -1.07
N LEU A 79 3.68 -3.06 0.19
CA LEU A 79 4.40 -2.52 1.34
C LEU A 79 5.78 -3.16 1.51
N SER A 80 5.89 -4.48 1.32
CA SER A 80 7.17 -5.20 1.43
C SER A 80 8.23 -4.68 0.47
N TYR A 81 7.84 -4.26 -0.74
CA TYR A 81 8.76 -3.62 -1.68
C TYR A 81 9.29 -2.31 -1.10
N PHE A 82 8.43 -1.43 -0.60
CA PHE A 82 8.88 -0.15 -0.04
C PHE A 82 9.75 -0.31 1.22
N MET A 83 9.52 -1.36 2.01
CA MET A 83 10.34 -1.67 3.17
C MET A 83 11.70 -2.31 2.80
N TYR A 84 11.75 -3.09 1.72
CA TYR A 84 12.98 -3.73 1.24
C TYR A 84 13.93 -2.74 0.55
N HIS A 85 13.39 -1.77 -0.19
CA HIS A 85 14.20 -0.77 -0.89
C HIS A 85 14.72 0.29 0.09
N GLU A 86 16.01 0.21 0.43
CA GLU A 86 16.66 1.04 1.45
C GLU A 86 16.39 2.55 1.30
N TYR A 87 16.45 3.08 0.08
CA TYR A 87 16.16 4.49 -0.17
C TYR A 87 14.73 4.86 0.21
N MET A 88 13.75 4.02 -0.15
CA MET A 88 12.34 4.25 0.18
C MET A 88 12.08 4.09 1.67
N ALA A 89 12.60 3.03 2.28
CA ALA A 89 12.42 2.76 3.70
C ALA A 89 12.94 3.91 4.59
N ARG A 90 14.05 4.54 4.22
CA ARG A 90 14.61 5.71 4.93
C ARG A 90 13.70 6.94 4.90
N MET A 91 12.78 7.03 3.95
CA MET A 91 11.83 8.14 3.82
C MET A 91 10.59 7.97 4.71
N PHE A 92 10.45 6.84 5.42
CA PHE A 92 9.30 6.60 6.26
C PHE A 92 9.44 7.38 7.57
N PRO A 93 8.39 8.11 7.99
CA PRO A 93 8.34 8.64 9.35
C PRO A 93 8.39 7.50 10.35
N VAL A 94 9.18 7.64 11.42
CA VAL A 94 9.35 6.59 12.45
C VAL A 94 8.00 6.17 13.04
N GLU A 95 7.12 7.14 13.26
CA GLU A 95 5.77 6.90 13.78
C GLU A 95 4.90 6.08 12.82
N MET A 96 5.10 6.22 11.50
CA MET A 96 4.40 5.41 10.51
C MET A 96 4.94 3.99 10.48
N VAL A 97 6.27 3.81 10.63
CA VAL A 97 6.88 2.46 10.70
C VAL A 97 6.27 1.66 11.83
N GLN A 98 6.21 2.24 13.04
CA GLN A 98 5.66 1.56 14.21
C GLN A 98 4.20 1.16 13.98
N ARG A 99 3.36 2.08 13.50
CA ARG A 99 1.95 1.79 13.21
C ARG A 99 1.76 0.74 12.13
N LEU A 100 2.59 0.74 11.09
CA LEU A 100 2.53 -0.26 10.02
C LEU A 100 2.86 -1.65 10.57
N ILE A 101 3.89 -1.77 11.39
CA ILE A 101 4.25 -3.03 12.05
C ILE A 101 3.12 -3.51 12.96
N ASP A 102 2.55 -2.63 13.79
CA ASP A 102 1.42 -2.98 14.65
C ASP A 102 0.21 -3.46 13.83
N SER A 103 -0.07 -2.79 12.71
CA SER A 103 -1.16 -3.17 11.79
C SER A 103 -0.89 -4.53 11.12
N MET A 104 0.35 -4.80 10.71
CA MET A 104 0.73 -6.11 10.14
C MET A 104 0.57 -7.23 11.16
N ILE A 105 1.00 -7.03 12.41
CA ILE A 105 0.80 -8.00 13.50
C ILE A 105 -0.70 -8.22 13.73
N HIS A 106 -1.50 -7.14 13.74
CA HIS A 106 -2.95 -7.25 13.87
C HIS A 106 -3.57 -8.10 12.77
N VAL A 107 -3.20 -7.87 11.50
CA VAL A 107 -3.65 -8.70 10.37
C VAL A 107 -3.27 -10.16 10.62
N LEU A 108 -1.99 -10.46 10.89
CA LEU A 108 -1.53 -11.84 11.09
C LEU A 108 -2.26 -12.57 12.23
N HIS A 109 -2.69 -11.86 13.27
CA HIS A 109 -3.42 -12.45 14.39
C HIS A 109 -4.92 -12.63 14.13
N ASN A 110 -5.50 -11.87 13.20
CA ASN A 110 -6.94 -11.81 12.97
C ASN A 110 -7.36 -12.31 11.58
N THR A 111 -6.42 -12.62 10.68
CA THR A 111 -6.72 -13.40 9.49
C THR A 111 -7.08 -14.80 9.93
N THR A 112 -8.37 -15.15 9.83
CA THR A 112 -8.83 -16.51 10.04
C THR A 112 -8.30 -17.39 8.92
N ASP A 113 -7.61 -18.49 9.24
CA ASP A 113 -7.33 -19.56 8.27
C ASP A 113 -8.68 -19.97 7.65
N GLN A 114 -8.93 -19.58 6.40
CA GLN A 114 -10.04 -20.09 5.59
C GLN A 114 -9.59 -21.33 4.82
#